data_AF-A0A376UBJ3-F1
#
_entry.id   AF-A0A376UBJ3-F1
#
_cell.length_a   1.000
_cell.length_b   1.000
_cell.length_c   1.000
_cell.angle_alpha   90.00
_cell.angle_beta   90.00
_cell.angle_gamma   90.00
#
_symmetry.space_group_name_H-M   'P 1'
#
loop_
_entity.id
_entity.type
_entity.pdbx_description
1 polymer ?
#
loop_
_entity_poly.entity_id
_entity_poly.type
_entity_poly.pdbx_seq_one_letter_code
_entity_poly.pdbx_strand_id
1 'polypeptide(L)' 'MCAGMACAQAEERNDWHFNIGAMYEIENVEGYGEDMDGLAEPSVYFNAANGPWRIALAYYQEGR' A
#
# COMPACT_ATOMS: atom_id res chain seq x y z
N MET A 1 0.53 22.77 -45.82
CA MET A 1 0.21 21.82 -44.73
C MET A 1 0.71 22.45 -43.44
N CYS A 2 -0.19 22.85 -42.53
CA CYS A 2 0.19 23.42 -41.24
C CYS A 2 0.34 22.28 -40.23
N ALA A 3 1.51 22.17 -39.60
CA ALA A 3 1.76 21.21 -38.53
C ALA A 3 0.99 21.64 -37.28
N GLY A 4 -0.03 20.87 -36.91
CA GLY A 4 -0.73 21.03 -35.65
C GLY A 4 0.10 20.44 -34.51
N MET A 5 0.51 21.29 -33.56
CA MET A 5 1.05 20.83 -32.29
C MET A 5 -0.11 20.31 -31.45
N ALA A 6 -0.22 18.99 -31.30
CA ALA A 6 -1.08 18.38 -30.30
C ALA A 6 -0.38 18.52 -28.94
N CYS A 7 -0.66 19.60 -28.21
CA CYS A 7 -0.38 19.63 -26.77
C CYS A 7 -1.31 18.59 -26.13
N ALA A 8 -0.76 17.47 -25.67
CA ALA A 8 -1.47 16.58 -24.78
C ALA A 8 -1.72 17.34 -23.47
N GLN A 9 -2.90 17.95 -23.33
CA GLN A 9 -3.37 18.40 -22.03
C GLN A 9 -3.66 17.15 -21.22
N ALA A 10 -2.73 16.78 -20.33
CA ALA A 10 -3.06 15.84 -19.26
C ALA A 10 -4.19 16.50 -18.47
N GLU A 11 -5.39 15.94 -18.54
CA GLU A 11 -6.52 16.33 -17.71
C GLU A 11 -6.05 16.24 -16.25
N GLU A 12 -5.99 17.38 -15.55
CA GLU A 12 -5.73 17.41 -14.12
C GLU A 12 -6.91 16.76 -13.41
N ARG A 13 -6.87 15.43 -13.24
CA ARG A 13 -7.75 14.70 -12.33
C ARG A 13 -7.32 15.01 -10.90
N ASN A 14 -7.74 16.17 -10.41
CA ASN A 14 -7.39 16.73 -9.10
C ASN A 14 -8.10 16.06 -7.91
N ASP A 15 -8.78 14.94 -8.14
CA ASP A 15 -9.45 14.20 -7.08
C ASP A 15 -8.42 13.45 -6.23
N TRP A 16 -8.35 13.80 -4.96
CA TRP A 16 -7.58 13.06 -3.98
C TRP A 16 -8.30 11.78 -3.61
N HIS A 17 -7.62 10.65 -3.80
CA HIS A 17 -8.06 9.35 -3.35
C HIS A 17 -7.14 8.86 -2.24
N PHE A 18 -7.73 8.50 -1.10
CA PHE A 18 -7.01 7.99 0.06
C PHE A 18 -7.37 6.52 0.31
N ASN A 19 -6.37 5.69 0.58
CA ASN A 19 -6.57 4.34 1.11
C ASN A 19 -5.77 4.20 2.40
N ILE A 20 -6.45 3.79 3.46
CA ILE A 20 -5.82 3.42 4.73
C ILE A 20 -6.21 1.99 5.03
N GLY A 21 -5.28 1.20 5.55
CA GLY A 21 -5.59 -0.12 6.05
C GLY A 21 -4.55 -0.63 7.03
N ALA A 22 -4.87 -1.78 7.60
CA ALA A 22 -4.03 -2.49 8.52
C ALA A 22 -4.08 -3.98 8.17
N MET A 23 -3.01 -4.68 8.48
CA MET A 23 -2.95 -6.14 8.42
C MET A 23 -2.38 -6.65 9.74
N TYR A 24 -2.78 -7.86 10.10
CA TYR A 24 -2.26 -8.56 11.26
C TYR A 24 -2.00 -9.98 10.84
N GLU A 25 -0.72 -10.32 10.74
CA GLU A 25 -0.25 -11.63 10.29
C GLU A 25 0.29 -12.41 11.50
N ILE A 26 0.03 -13.71 11.50
CA ILE A 26 0.48 -14.64 12.54
C ILE A 26 1.25 -15.74 11.85
N GLU A 27 2.46 -15.98 12.32
CA GLU A 27 3.28 -17.12 11.92
C GLU A 27 3.42 -18.06 13.10
N ASN A 28 2.95 -19.31 12.98
CA ASN A 28 3.10 -20.33 14.02
C ASN A 28 4.06 -21.44 13.54
N VAL A 29 4.82 -22.00 14.48
CA VAL A 29 5.59 -23.24 14.27
C VAL A 29 4.84 -24.41 14.91
N GLU A 30 4.34 -25.35 14.11
CA GLU A 30 3.70 -26.56 14.62
C GLU A 30 4.75 -27.61 15.03
N GLY A 31 4.62 -28.17 16.23
CA GLY A 31 5.45 -29.27 16.71
C GLY A 31 4.72 -30.12 17.75
N TYR A 32 4.86 -31.44 17.67
CA TYR A 32 4.19 -32.40 18.57
C TYR A 32 2.65 -32.31 18.59
N GLY A 33 2.04 -31.71 17.57
CA GLY A 33 0.59 -31.48 17.50
C GLY A 33 0.12 -30.22 18.25
N GLU A 34 1.04 -29.33 18.64
CA GLU A 34 0.76 -28.05 19.29
C GLU A 34 1.51 -26.89 18.60
N ASP A 35 1.05 -25.65 18.80
CA ASP A 35 1.78 -24.43 18.40
C ASP A 35 2.92 -24.16 19.39
N MET A 36 4.16 -24.16 18.90
CA MET A 36 5.37 -24.17 19.74
C MET A 36 6.07 -22.81 19.85
N ASP A 37 5.94 -21.95 18.84
CA ASP A 37 6.42 -20.57 18.80
C ASP A 37 5.52 -19.77 17.83
N GLY A 38 5.48 -18.46 18.00
CA GLY A 38 4.65 -17.59 17.18
C GLY A 38 5.22 -16.18 17.04
N LEU A 39 5.10 -15.60 15.84
CA LEU A 39 5.36 -14.18 15.60
C LEU A 39 4.05 -13.46 15.31
N ALA A 40 3.91 -12.28 15.91
CA ALA A 40 2.85 -11.34 15.60
C ALA A 40 3.41 -10.22 14.73
N GLU A 41 2.80 -10.03 13.58
CA GLU A 41 3.27 -9.10 12.56
C GLU A 41 2.19 -8.08 12.22
N PRO A 42 2.00 -7.06 13.08
CA PRO A 42 1.11 -5.96 12.77
C PRO A 42 1.73 -5.03 11.71
N SER A 43 0.94 -4.64 10.72
CA SER A 43 1.30 -3.60 9.76
C SER A 43 0.15 -2.63 9.49
N VAL A 44 0.51 -1.41 9.11
CA VAL A 44 -0.42 -0.36 8.68
C VAL A 44 0.07 0.27 7.39
N TYR A 45 -0.85 0.69 6.53
CA TYR A 45 -0.52 1.37 5.29
C TYR A 45 -1.41 2.58 5.04
N PHE A 46 -0.84 3.55 4.34
CA PHE A 46 -1.51 4.75 3.86
C PHE A 46 -1.07 5.06 2.44
N ASN A 47 -2.05 5.25 1.55
CA ASN A 47 -1.84 5.65 0.18
C ASN A 47 -2.63 6.93 -0.10
N ALA A 48 -2.01 7.85 -0.85
CA ALA A 48 -2.69 9.00 -1.42
C ALA A 48 -2.38 9.07 -2.92
N ALA A 49 -3.41 9.25 -3.74
CA ALA A 49 -3.30 9.41 -5.18
C ALA A 49 -4.04 10.67 -5.65
N ASN A 50 -3.44 11.40 -6.58
CA ASN A 50 -4.03 12.57 -7.25
C ASN A 50 -3.49 12.64 -8.68
N GLY A 51 -4.38 12.58 -9.67
CA GLY A 51 -4.01 12.56 -11.08
C GLY A 51 -3.01 11.44 -11.40
N PRO A 52 -1.84 11.75 -12.01
CA PRO A 52 -0.81 10.77 -12.31
C PRO A 52 0.08 10.42 -11.09
N TRP A 53 -0.05 11.14 -9.97
CA TRP A 53 0.81 10.98 -8.80
C TRP A 53 0.21 10.03 -7.77
N ARG A 54 1.08 9.23 -7.16
CA ARG A 54 0.75 8.36 -6.03
C ARG A 54 1.90 8.32 -5.05
N ILE A 55 1.59 8.45 -3.76
CA ILE A 55 2.48 8.17 -2.64
C ILE A 55 1.90 7.03 -1.82
N ALA A 56 2.77 6.10 -1.40
CA ALA A 56 2.42 4.97 -0.57
C ALA A 56 3.42 4.87 0.59
N LEU A 57 2.89 4.72 1.80
CA LEU A 57 3.62 4.59 3.04
C LEU A 57 3.12 3.33 3.75
N ALA A 58 4.04 2.52 4.25
CA ALA A 58 3.72 1.37 5.08
C ALA A 58 4.65 1.35 6.29
N TYR A 59 4.11 0.90 7.42
CA TYR A 59 4.87 0.61 8.61
C TYR A 59 4.60 -0.84 9.00
N TYR A 60 5.68 -1.58 9.24
CA TYR A 60 5.68 -2.99 9.57
C TYR A 60 6.41 -3.17 10.89
N GLN A 61 5.87 -4.02 11.76
CA GLN A 61 6.52 -4.45 12.98
C GLN A 61 6.49 -5.97 13.04
N GLU A 62 7.61 -6.56 13.41
CA GLU A 62 7.76 -7.98 13.70
C GLU A 62 8.16 -8.11 15.17
N GLY A 63 7.47 -8.94 15.94
CA GLY A 63 7.76 -9.11 17.35
C GLY A 63 7.17 -10.39 17.94
N ARG A 64 7.85 -10.88 18.98
CA ARG A 64 7.35 -11.91 19.90
C ARG A 64 6.51 -11.28 21.02
#